data_AF-A0A7Z7I4D9-F1
#
_entry.id   AF-A0A7Z7I4D9-F1
#
_cell.length_a   1.000
_cell.length_b   1.000
_cell.length_c   1.000
_cell.angle_alpha   90.00
_cell.angle_beta   90.00
_cell.angle_gamma   90.00
#
_symmetry.space_group_name_H-M   'P 1'
#
loop_
_entity.id
_entity.type
_entity.pdbx_description
1 polymer ?
#
loop_
_entity_poly.entity_id
_entity_poly.type
_entity_poly.pdbx_seq_one_letter_code
_entity_poly.pdbx_strand_id
1 'polypeptide(L)'
;MTLSQSVCEVLRAHVVLESECIDRMYLNVYVPQLQRVGGVVWYLRGHLGQRFASTATVAPKTVAFVASIEKFVAEQGVDLVSFGRHQRKDDITQQYLQRFDADEGILYVGRAQEKARVVRTERRRCARTGMSYPWVVDGSAMVNHYYFYCVDDDFGPFFLKFCSYFPYNAKLCINGNEYAKCQLRKRGIAFEALDNGILSCEDPKALQRICDGLDERKIDRLLRKWLARLPHPFDRRDRAAGFRYALSILQAEFALTQVLDRPVTGRIFFEQVIRENLDIGRPGQVQLIFDRRVNRRTPGRFRTRVITEGVTPSLHVDYKRSRIKQYHKEGQALRTETTINDTRDFGVGRLLRNLPELRRIGFAANRRMLEIEQISHDCALGEDAFQDLQRARHVDGQRAPALRFADPKVQALLHALVMFIFVARGFTNQDLRQAYAVLLGLRPGEIGPGRMSYELRRLRLHGLIERVPKTHRYRLTNLGLQTALFYTRVYSRILRPGLALVSPQAPAESPASLQRSFRTAEKAVNTWCDQVKIAA
;
A
#
# COMPACT_ATOMS: atom_id res chain seq x y z
N MET A 1 6.19 25.17 21.37
CA MET A 1 6.05 23.80 20.84
C MET A 1 4.84 23.82 19.93
N THR A 2 5.04 23.68 18.63
CA THR A 2 3.95 23.36 17.71
C THR A 2 3.39 21.99 18.13
N LEU A 3 2.07 21.90 18.31
CA LEU A 3 1.38 20.65 18.61
C LEU A 3 1.66 19.65 17.48
N SER A 4 1.77 18.35 17.81
CA SER A 4 1.84 17.31 16.78
C SER A 4 0.60 17.40 15.89
N GLN A 5 0.80 17.31 14.58
CA GLN A 5 -0.29 17.33 13.60
C GLN A 5 -0.68 15.90 13.25
N SER A 6 -1.93 15.69 12.85
CA SER A 6 -2.31 14.39 12.29
C SER A 6 -1.74 14.22 10.88
N VAL A 7 -1.46 12.99 10.49
CA VAL A 7 -1.05 12.65 9.12
C VAL A 7 -2.10 13.11 8.11
N CYS A 8 -3.39 12.99 8.45
CA CYS A 8 -4.50 13.49 7.65
C CYS A 8 -4.41 14.99 7.34
N GLU A 9 -4.06 15.83 8.33
CA GLU A 9 -3.94 17.28 8.15
C GLU A 9 -2.81 17.65 7.20
N VAL A 10 -1.64 17.01 7.34
CA VAL A 10 -0.49 17.26 6.46
C VAL A 10 -0.81 16.81 5.03
N LEU A 11 -1.39 15.62 4.86
CA LEU A 11 -1.72 15.08 3.54
C LEU A 11 -2.73 15.95 2.77
N ARG A 12 -3.67 16.63 3.44
CA ARG A 12 -4.66 17.50 2.76
C ARG A 12 -4.02 18.59 1.89
N ALA A 13 -2.81 19.05 2.24
CA ALA A 13 -2.09 20.06 1.46
C ALA A 13 -1.31 19.49 0.27
N HIS A 14 -1.10 18.17 0.23
CA HIS A 14 -0.18 17.50 -0.68
C HIS A 14 -0.83 16.45 -1.58
N VAL A 15 -2.13 16.20 -1.45
CA VAL A 15 -2.84 15.20 -2.27
C VAL A 15 -3.43 15.84 -3.53
N VAL A 16 -3.02 15.35 -4.70
CA VAL A 16 -3.51 15.80 -6.01
C VAL A 16 -4.67 14.95 -6.53
N LEU A 17 -4.71 13.68 -6.15
CA LEU A 17 -5.79 12.75 -6.47
C LEU A 17 -6.01 11.82 -5.28
N GLU A 18 -7.27 11.61 -4.94
CA GLU A 18 -7.67 10.66 -3.91
C GLU A 18 -8.77 9.75 -4.45
N SER A 19 -8.68 8.46 -4.13
CA SER A 19 -9.73 7.50 -4.44
C SER A 19 -9.86 6.42 -3.36
N GLU A 20 -11.10 6.16 -2.97
CA GLU A 20 -11.50 5.01 -2.16
C GLU A 20 -12.09 3.93 -3.07
N CYS A 21 -11.45 2.78 -3.13
CA CYS A 21 -11.88 1.68 -3.98
C CYS A 21 -11.83 0.34 -3.25
N ILE A 22 -12.74 -0.55 -3.64
CA ILE A 22 -12.59 -1.98 -3.32
C ILE A 22 -11.38 -2.46 -4.13
N ASP A 23 -10.36 -2.98 -3.46
CA ASP A 23 -9.18 -3.50 -4.12
C ASP A 23 -9.43 -4.94 -4.56
N ARG A 24 -8.94 -5.94 -3.81
CA ARG A 24 -9.21 -7.35 -4.08
C ARG A 24 -10.39 -7.85 -3.26
N MET A 25 -11.35 -8.47 -3.93
CA MET A 25 -12.41 -9.24 -3.27
C MET A 25 -12.29 -10.70 -3.64
N TYR A 26 -12.15 -11.54 -2.62
CA TYR A 26 -12.17 -12.98 -2.74
C TYR A 26 -13.45 -13.53 -2.13
N LEU A 27 -14.24 -14.21 -2.95
CA LEU A 27 -15.59 -14.64 -2.63
C LEU A 27 -15.68 -16.16 -2.70
N ASN A 28 -16.35 -16.78 -1.73
CA ASN A 28 -16.78 -18.16 -1.89
C ASN A 28 -18.00 -18.19 -2.82
N VAL A 29 -17.96 -19.11 -3.77
CA VAL A 29 -19.06 -19.45 -4.67
C VAL A 29 -19.50 -20.86 -4.28
N TYR A 30 -20.67 -21.00 -3.67
CA TYR A 30 -21.07 -22.27 -3.07
C TYR A 30 -22.57 -22.52 -3.21
N VAL A 31 -22.99 -23.78 -3.22
CA VAL A 31 -24.43 -24.13 -3.21
C VAL A 31 -24.89 -24.23 -1.75
N PRO A 32 -25.75 -23.33 -1.23
CA PRO A 32 -26.05 -23.27 0.21
C PRO A 32 -26.57 -24.57 0.81
N GLN A 33 -27.45 -25.26 0.06
CA GLN A 33 -28.06 -26.51 0.50
C GLN A 33 -27.02 -27.62 0.67
N LEU A 34 -25.93 -27.60 -0.10
CA LEU A 34 -24.88 -28.64 -0.07
C LEU A 34 -23.78 -28.40 0.96
N GLN A 35 -23.87 -27.33 1.77
CA GLN A 35 -22.86 -27.03 2.79
C GLN A 35 -23.10 -27.76 4.13
N ARG A 36 -24.14 -28.60 4.20
CA ARG A 36 -24.49 -29.41 5.37
C ARG A 36 -24.76 -30.84 4.93
N VAL A 37 -24.35 -31.82 5.73
CA VAL A 37 -24.53 -33.26 5.44
C VAL A 37 -25.99 -33.59 5.12
N GLY A 38 -26.95 -33.07 5.89
CA GLY A 38 -28.38 -33.32 5.65
C GLY A 38 -28.86 -32.87 4.26
N GLY A 39 -28.36 -31.73 3.77
CA GLY A 39 -28.71 -31.24 2.43
C GLY A 39 -28.03 -32.04 1.31
N VAL A 40 -26.82 -32.56 1.55
CA VAL A 40 -26.20 -33.55 0.64
C VAL A 40 -27.02 -34.84 0.61
N VAL A 41 -27.45 -35.36 1.76
CA VAL A 41 -28.31 -36.55 1.82
C VAL A 41 -29.60 -36.33 1.04
N TRP A 42 -30.22 -35.14 1.17
CA TRP A 42 -31.40 -34.77 0.41
C TRP A 42 -31.12 -34.66 -1.10
N TYR A 43 -29.99 -34.08 -1.51
CA TYR A 43 -29.60 -34.04 -2.93
C TYR A 43 -29.45 -35.46 -3.51
N LEU A 44 -28.78 -36.36 -2.78
CA LEU A 44 -28.55 -37.73 -3.25
C LEU A 44 -29.86 -38.54 -3.32
N ARG A 45 -30.64 -38.56 -2.23
CA ARG A 45 -31.83 -39.42 -2.15
C ARG A 45 -33.07 -38.79 -2.76
N GLY A 46 -33.30 -37.51 -2.49
CA GLY A 46 -34.46 -36.77 -2.96
C GLY A 46 -34.31 -36.37 -4.42
N HIS A 47 -33.30 -35.57 -4.74
CA HIS A 47 -33.18 -34.98 -6.09
C HIS A 47 -32.62 -35.96 -7.13
N LEU A 48 -31.53 -36.68 -6.82
CA LEU A 48 -30.94 -37.69 -7.70
C LEU A 48 -31.65 -39.06 -7.61
N GLY A 49 -32.66 -39.20 -6.74
CA GLY A 49 -33.48 -40.42 -6.62
C GLY A 49 -32.72 -41.66 -6.12
N GLN A 50 -31.55 -41.49 -5.49
CA GLN A 50 -30.71 -42.63 -5.11
C GLN A 50 -31.30 -43.39 -3.92
N ARG A 51 -31.28 -44.73 -4.00
CA ARG A 51 -31.74 -45.61 -2.91
C ARG A 51 -30.97 -45.36 -1.61
N PHE A 52 -29.66 -45.15 -1.71
CA PHE A 52 -28.78 -44.87 -0.58
C PHE A 52 -28.05 -43.54 -0.76
N ALA A 53 -27.83 -42.82 0.35
CA ALA A 53 -27.03 -41.61 0.35
C ALA A 53 -25.54 -41.98 0.28
N SER A 54 -25.03 -42.15 -0.95
CA SER A 54 -23.62 -42.42 -1.23
C SER A 54 -23.08 -41.44 -2.26
N THR A 55 -21.98 -40.77 -1.92
CA THR A 55 -21.22 -39.86 -2.80
C THR A 55 -20.52 -40.59 -3.94
N ALA A 56 -20.39 -41.92 -3.90
CA ALA A 56 -19.90 -42.71 -5.04
C ALA A 56 -20.78 -42.52 -6.30
N THR A 57 -22.08 -42.29 -6.10
CA THR A 57 -23.04 -42.03 -7.19
C THR A 57 -22.82 -40.67 -7.87
N VAL A 58 -22.06 -39.78 -7.25
CA VAL A 58 -21.70 -38.46 -7.81
C VAL A 58 -20.36 -38.52 -8.57
N ALA A 59 -19.59 -39.60 -8.44
CA ALA A 59 -18.33 -39.76 -9.16
C ALA A 59 -18.48 -39.61 -10.69
N PRO A 60 -19.53 -40.18 -11.35
CA PRO A 60 -19.76 -39.93 -12.78
C PRO A 60 -19.99 -38.47 -13.12
N LYS A 61 -20.68 -37.69 -12.26
CA LYS A 61 -20.84 -36.24 -12.44
C LYS A 61 -19.51 -35.50 -12.34
N THR A 62 -18.62 -35.91 -11.43
CA THR A 62 -17.26 -35.35 -11.33
C THR A 62 -16.44 -35.63 -12.59
N VAL A 63 -16.46 -36.87 -13.08
CA VAL A 63 -15.76 -37.27 -14.31
C VAL A 63 -16.29 -36.47 -15.51
N ALA A 64 -17.61 -36.38 -15.67
CA ALA A 64 -18.24 -35.61 -16.73
C ALA A 64 -17.91 -34.12 -16.64
N PHE A 65 -17.87 -33.55 -15.44
CA PHE A 65 -17.48 -32.15 -15.24
C PHE A 65 -16.03 -31.90 -15.67
N VAL A 66 -15.08 -32.72 -15.21
CA VAL A 66 -13.67 -32.59 -15.62
C VAL A 66 -13.51 -32.75 -17.12
N ALA A 67 -14.15 -33.77 -17.72
CA ALA A 67 -14.14 -33.97 -19.17
C ALA A 67 -14.73 -32.78 -19.92
N SER A 68 -15.79 -32.14 -19.41
CA SER A 68 -16.34 -30.93 -20.02
C SER A 68 -15.40 -29.73 -19.96
N ILE A 69 -14.54 -29.65 -18.93
CA ILE A 69 -13.50 -28.61 -18.85
C ILE A 69 -12.44 -28.85 -19.92
N GLU A 70 -11.95 -30.08 -20.04
CA GLU A 70 -10.92 -30.44 -21.03
C GLU A 70 -11.44 -30.23 -22.46
N LYS A 71 -12.68 -30.65 -22.73
CA LYS A 71 -13.36 -30.39 -24.01
C LYS A 71 -13.49 -28.89 -24.27
N PHE A 72 -13.93 -28.12 -23.28
CA PHE A 72 -14.08 -26.66 -23.42
C PHE A 72 -12.75 -25.97 -23.73
N VAL A 73 -11.67 -26.36 -23.05
CA VAL A 73 -10.34 -25.83 -23.30
C VAL A 73 -9.91 -26.09 -24.75
N ALA A 74 -10.11 -27.32 -25.24
CA ALA A 74 -9.79 -27.67 -26.62
C ALA A 74 -10.65 -26.90 -27.64
N GLU A 75 -11.95 -26.74 -27.39
CA GLU A 75 -12.88 -25.99 -28.26
C GLU A 75 -12.58 -24.49 -28.32
N GLN A 76 -12.15 -23.90 -27.19
CA GLN A 76 -11.78 -22.48 -27.13
C GLN A 76 -10.34 -22.21 -27.60
N GLY A 77 -9.53 -23.25 -27.79
CA GLY A 77 -8.12 -23.12 -28.19
C GLY A 77 -7.25 -22.40 -27.14
N VAL A 78 -7.60 -22.50 -25.85
CA VAL A 78 -6.85 -21.89 -24.75
C VAL A 78 -5.92 -22.88 -24.07
N ASP A 79 -4.92 -22.40 -23.33
CA ASP A 79 -3.95 -23.28 -22.66
C ASP A 79 -4.52 -23.91 -21.37
N LEU A 80 -4.16 -25.18 -21.11
CA LEU A 80 -4.32 -25.84 -19.81
C LEU A 80 -2.99 -25.91 -19.06
N VAL A 81 -2.75 -24.95 -18.16
CA VAL A 81 -1.48 -24.80 -17.44
C VAL A 81 -1.54 -25.54 -16.10
N SER A 82 -0.68 -26.55 -15.89
CA SER A 82 -0.51 -27.15 -14.56
C SER A 82 0.47 -26.32 -13.73
N PHE A 83 0.02 -25.79 -12.59
CA PHE A 83 0.85 -24.94 -11.75
C PHE A 83 1.92 -25.73 -11.00
N GLY A 84 3.18 -25.33 -11.16
CA GLY A 84 4.31 -25.91 -10.42
C GLY A 84 4.36 -25.48 -8.95
N ARG A 85 5.12 -26.21 -8.14
CA ARG A 85 5.37 -25.85 -6.73
C ARG A 85 6.18 -24.54 -6.68
N HIS A 86 5.73 -23.56 -5.89
CA HIS A 86 6.30 -22.20 -5.76
C HIS A 86 6.16 -21.27 -6.97
N GLN A 87 5.45 -21.69 -8.02
CA GLN A 87 5.17 -20.80 -9.15
C GLN A 87 4.12 -19.76 -8.75
N ARG A 88 4.43 -18.47 -8.94
CA ARG A 88 3.46 -17.39 -8.72
C ARG A 88 2.46 -17.36 -9.87
N LYS A 89 1.19 -17.58 -9.55
CA LYS A 89 0.09 -17.60 -10.53
C LYS A 89 -0.12 -16.24 -11.19
N ASP A 90 0.13 -15.16 -10.44
CA ASP A 90 0.00 -13.79 -10.93
C ASP A 90 0.99 -13.51 -12.07
N ASP A 91 2.27 -13.92 -11.92
CA ASP A 91 3.32 -13.68 -12.93
C ASP A 91 2.98 -14.37 -14.27
N ILE A 92 2.42 -15.58 -14.21
CA ILE A 92 1.92 -16.28 -15.40
C ILE A 92 0.76 -15.50 -16.01
N THR A 93 -0.22 -15.10 -15.20
CA THR A 93 -1.39 -14.35 -15.67
C THR A 93 -0.98 -13.07 -16.39
N GLN A 94 0.04 -12.36 -15.89
CA GLN A 94 0.55 -11.15 -16.53
C GLN A 94 1.12 -11.40 -17.92
N GLN A 95 1.80 -12.53 -18.15
CA GLN A 95 2.30 -12.90 -19.49
C GLN A 95 1.15 -13.13 -20.49
N TYR A 96 0.05 -13.73 -20.05
CA TYR A 96 -1.14 -13.91 -20.89
C TYR A 96 -1.87 -12.59 -21.14
N LEU A 97 -2.00 -11.73 -20.12
CA LEU A 97 -2.64 -10.42 -20.25
C LEU A 97 -1.92 -9.52 -21.27
N GLN A 98 -0.59 -9.56 -21.32
CA GLN A 98 0.21 -8.80 -22.29
C GLN A 98 -0.02 -9.21 -23.75
N ARG A 99 -0.54 -10.41 -23.99
CA ARG A 99 -0.79 -10.97 -25.34
C ARG A 99 -2.29 -11.04 -25.66
N PHE A 100 -3.14 -10.52 -24.79
CA PHE A 100 -4.58 -10.64 -24.94
C PHE A 100 -5.14 -9.39 -25.63
N ASP A 101 -5.64 -9.57 -26.84
CA ASP A 101 -6.05 -8.47 -27.71
C ASP A 101 -7.57 -8.21 -27.75
N ALA A 102 -8.36 -9.02 -27.03
CA ALA A 102 -9.82 -8.88 -26.98
C ALA A 102 -10.28 -8.11 -25.74
N ASP A 103 -11.49 -7.55 -25.78
CA ASP A 103 -12.09 -6.85 -24.63
C ASP A 103 -12.64 -7.82 -23.58
N GLU A 104 -12.98 -9.05 -23.99
CA GLU A 104 -13.59 -10.04 -23.12
C GLU A 104 -13.26 -11.46 -23.58
N GLY A 105 -12.88 -12.34 -22.66
CA GLY A 105 -12.58 -13.72 -22.99
C GLY A 105 -11.84 -14.48 -21.90
N ILE A 106 -11.39 -15.68 -22.23
CA ILE A 106 -10.62 -16.56 -21.34
C ILE A 106 -9.16 -16.46 -21.75
N LEU A 107 -8.29 -16.22 -20.76
CA LEU A 107 -6.86 -16.17 -20.98
C LEU A 107 -6.29 -17.59 -21.08
N TYR A 108 -6.54 -18.39 -20.04
CA TYR A 108 -6.11 -19.78 -19.93
C TYR A 108 -6.83 -20.45 -18.75
N VAL A 109 -6.71 -21.78 -18.68
CA VAL A 109 -7.20 -22.57 -17.55
C VAL A 109 -6.02 -23.13 -16.78
N GLY A 110 -5.94 -22.83 -15.49
CA GLY A 110 -4.91 -23.36 -14.59
C GLY A 110 -5.37 -24.59 -13.81
N ARG A 111 -4.51 -25.58 -13.58
CA ARG A 111 -4.77 -26.76 -12.75
C ARG A 111 -3.81 -26.81 -11.56
N ALA A 112 -4.34 -26.95 -10.35
CA ALA A 112 -3.54 -27.19 -9.14
C ALA A 112 -4.21 -28.19 -8.19
N GLN A 113 -3.43 -29.04 -7.54
CA GLN A 113 -3.92 -29.91 -6.48
C GLN A 113 -3.86 -29.17 -5.14
N GLU A 114 -5.02 -28.99 -4.49
CA GLU A 114 -5.09 -28.29 -3.21
C GLU A 114 -6.03 -29.00 -2.23
N LYS A 115 -5.85 -28.74 -0.95
CA LYS A 115 -6.69 -29.31 0.10
C LYS A 115 -8.06 -28.61 0.11
N ALA A 116 -9.12 -29.37 -0.08
CA ALA A 116 -10.50 -28.88 -0.03
C ALA A 116 -11.31 -29.59 1.05
N ARG A 117 -12.35 -28.91 1.57
CA ARG A 117 -13.42 -29.57 2.32
C ARG A 117 -14.28 -30.32 1.32
N VAL A 118 -14.50 -31.60 1.59
CA VAL A 118 -15.26 -32.51 0.74
C VAL A 118 -16.31 -33.24 1.55
N VAL A 119 -17.27 -33.83 0.86
CA VAL A 119 -18.23 -34.73 1.48
C VAL A 119 -17.98 -36.13 0.96
N ARG A 120 -17.81 -37.09 1.87
CA ARG A 120 -17.46 -38.47 1.54
C ARG A 120 -18.41 -39.46 2.18
N THR A 121 -18.40 -40.68 1.68
CA THR A 121 -19.20 -41.78 2.24
C THR A 121 -18.28 -42.74 2.96
N GLU A 122 -18.58 -43.02 4.22
CA GLU A 122 -17.93 -44.04 5.02
C GLU A 122 -18.88 -45.21 5.23
N ARG A 123 -18.33 -46.41 5.39
CA ARG A 123 -19.11 -47.61 5.68
C ARG A 123 -19.26 -47.75 7.19
N ARG A 124 -20.49 -47.69 7.70
CA ARG A 124 -20.82 -47.98 9.11
C ARG A 124 -21.52 -49.32 9.24
N ARG A 125 -21.56 -49.90 10.44
CA ARG A 125 -22.27 -51.15 10.74
C ARG A 125 -23.42 -50.89 11.69
N CYS A 126 -24.56 -51.54 11.47
CA CYS A 126 -25.67 -51.52 12.42
C CYS A 126 -25.32 -52.41 13.62
N ALA A 127 -25.37 -51.87 14.83
CA ALA A 127 -25.08 -52.62 16.05
C ALA A 127 -26.05 -53.80 16.27
N ARG A 128 -27.29 -53.69 15.78
CA ARG A 128 -28.33 -54.71 15.95
C ARG A 128 -28.29 -55.82 14.91
N THR A 129 -28.00 -55.50 13.64
CA THR A 129 -28.07 -56.47 12.54
C THR A 129 -26.71 -56.84 11.96
N GLY A 130 -25.62 -56.20 12.38
CA GLY A 130 -24.27 -56.38 11.83
C GLY A 130 -24.08 -55.87 10.39
N MET A 131 -25.17 -55.55 9.68
CA MET A 131 -25.14 -55.12 8.28
C MET A 131 -24.44 -53.78 8.10
N SER A 132 -23.69 -53.65 7.01
CA SER A 132 -23.03 -52.39 6.65
C SER A 132 -23.94 -51.45 5.87
N TYR A 133 -23.88 -50.15 6.15
CA TYR A 133 -24.60 -49.11 5.43
C TYR A 133 -23.71 -47.88 5.15
N PRO A 134 -23.97 -47.14 4.05
CA PRO A 134 -23.24 -45.92 3.75
C PRO A 134 -23.64 -44.77 4.68
N TRP A 135 -22.66 -44.00 5.13
CA TRP A 135 -22.84 -42.84 5.98
C TRP A 135 -22.07 -41.64 5.43
N VAL A 136 -22.79 -40.56 5.17
CA VAL A 136 -22.20 -39.33 4.62
C VAL A 136 -21.56 -38.53 5.75
N VAL A 137 -20.29 -38.14 5.56
CA VAL A 137 -19.54 -37.31 6.49
C VAL A 137 -18.81 -36.17 5.78
N ASP A 138 -18.59 -35.09 6.53
CA ASP A 138 -17.62 -34.08 6.14
C ASP A 138 -16.19 -34.61 6.26
N GLY A 139 -15.32 -34.20 5.33
CA GLY A 139 -13.91 -34.54 5.36
C GLY A 139 -13.05 -33.51 4.63
N SER A 140 -11.78 -33.86 4.45
CA SER A 140 -10.87 -33.08 3.60
C SER A 140 -10.09 -34.02 2.69
N ALA A 141 -9.85 -33.59 1.45
CA ALA A 141 -9.09 -34.34 0.47
C ALA A 141 -8.22 -33.40 -0.38
N MET A 142 -7.14 -33.93 -0.93
CA MET A 142 -6.35 -33.24 -1.98
C MET A 142 -7.07 -33.45 -3.31
N VAL A 143 -7.58 -32.37 -3.89
CA VAL A 143 -8.41 -32.40 -5.10
C VAL A 143 -7.86 -31.43 -6.13
N ASN A 144 -8.16 -31.71 -7.41
CA ASN A 144 -7.83 -30.77 -8.46
C ASN A 144 -8.74 -29.55 -8.38
N HIS A 145 -8.14 -28.38 -8.49
CA HIS A 145 -8.82 -27.12 -8.71
C HIS A 145 -8.49 -26.61 -10.10
N TYR A 146 -9.53 -26.16 -10.80
CA TYR A 146 -9.44 -25.56 -12.13
C TYR A 146 -9.70 -24.06 -11.99
N TYR A 147 -8.72 -23.27 -12.42
CA TYR A 147 -8.71 -21.82 -12.38
C TYR A 147 -9.00 -21.27 -13.77
N PHE A 148 -10.18 -20.73 -13.99
CA PHE A 148 -10.48 -19.99 -15.20
C PHE A 148 -10.04 -18.55 -15.00
N TYR A 149 -8.92 -18.16 -15.62
CA TYR A 149 -8.48 -16.77 -15.68
C TYR A 149 -9.12 -16.12 -16.90
N CYS A 150 -9.84 -15.03 -16.68
CA CYS A 150 -10.65 -14.38 -17.70
C CYS A 150 -10.45 -12.88 -17.64
N VAL A 151 -10.78 -12.22 -18.75
CA VAL A 151 -10.97 -10.78 -18.83
C VAL A 151 -12.45 -10.52 -19.10
N ASP A 152 -13.05 -9.69 -18.27
CA ASP A 152 -14.42 -9.21 -18.41
C ASP A 152 -14.43 -7.80 -18.94
N ASP A 153 -15.33 -7.49 -19.86
CA ASP A 153 -15.42 -6.15 -20.45
C ASP A 153 -15.73 -5.06 -19.40
N ASP A 154 -16.46 -5.37 -18.32
CA ASP A 154 -16.74 -4.40 -17.24
C ASP A 154 -15.71 -4.43 -16.11
N PHE A 155 -15.22 -5.62 -15.74
CA PHE A 155 -14.40 -5.84 -14.55
C PHE A 155 -12.89 -5.96 -14.81
N GLY A 156 -12.49 -6.10 -16.07
CA GLY A 156 -11.12 -6.44 -16.44
C GLY A 156 -10.74 -7.86 -15.97
N PRO A 157 -9.46 -8.08 -15.63
CA PRO A 157 -8.97 -9.40 -15.23
C PRO A 157 -9.60 -9.91 -13.92
N PHE A 158 -10.08 -11.15 -13.94
CA PHE A 158 -10.61 -11.85 -12.77
C PHE A 158 -10.35 -13.36 -12.88
N PHE A 159 -10.61 -14.12 -11.82
CA PHE A 159 -10.61 -15.59 -11.94
C PHE A 159 -11.77 -16.26 -11.22
N LEU A 160 -12.22 -17.38 -11.78
CA LEU A 160 -13.15 -18.31 -11.15
C LEU A 160 -12.48 -19.68 -10.96
N LYS A 161 -12.28 -20.05 -9.70
CA LYS A 161 -11.63 -21.29 -9.29
C LYS A 161 -12.68 -22.34 -8.90
N PHE A 162 -12.82 -23.43 -9.64
CA PHE A 162 -13.68 -24.56 -9.28
C PHE A 162 -12.93 -25.65 -8.51
N CYS A 163 -13.58 -26.25 -7.52
CA CYS A 163 -13.23 -27.56 -6.98
C CYS A 163 -13.76 -28.64 -7.93
N SER A 164 -12.92 -29.56 -8.38
CA SER A 164 -13.38 -30.68 -9.21
C SER A 164 -14.17 -31.73 -8.43
N TYR A 165 -14.16 -31.68 -7.10
CA TYR A 165 -14.83 -32.67 -6.25
C TYR A 165 -16.12 -32.11 -5.63
N PHE A 166 -17.14 -32.96 -5.50
CA PHE A 166 -18.43 -32.62 -4.89
C PHE A 166 -18.26 -32.11 -3.44
N PRO A 167 -18.86 -30.96 -3.05
CA PRO A 167 -20.00 -30.27 -3.68
C PRO A 167 -19.65 -29.18 -4.71
N TYR A 168 -18.46 -29.27 -5.33
CA TYR A 168 -18.02 -28.37 -6.40
C TYR A 168 -18.00 -26.90 -6.00
N ASN A 169 -17.60 -26.62 -4.76
CA ASN A 169 -17.43 -25.25 -4.29
C ASN A 169 -16.38 -24.53 -5.17
N ALA A 170 -16.64 -23.27 -5.45
CA ALA A 170 -15.78 -22.42 -6.25
C ALA A 170 -15.37 -21.16 -5.48
N LYS A 171 -14.46 -20.38 -6.06
CA LYS A 171 -14.05 -19.08 -5.55
C LYS A 171 -13.94 -18.08 -6.68
N LEU A 172 -14.51 -16.90 -6.50
CA LEU A 172 -14.42 -15.78 -7.42
C LEU A 172 -13.46 -14.75 -6.84
N CYS A 173 -12.49 -14.30 -7.61
CA CYS A 173 -11.59 -13.20 -7.25
C CYS A 173 -11.72 -12.08 -8.28
N ILE A 174 -12.00 -10.86 -7.81
CA ILE A 174 -12.13 -9.66 -8.64
C ILE A 174 -11.23 -8.54 -8.12
N ASN A 175 -10.90 -7.59 -8.98
CA ASN A 175 -10.18 -6.37 -8.65
C ASN A 175 -11.02 -5.12 -8.98
N GLY A 176 -11.35 -4.31 -7.99
CA GLY A 176 -12.15 -3.09 -8.21
C GLY A 176 -11.38 -1.93 -8.83
N ASN A 177 -10.05 -1.87 -8.71
CA ASN A 177 -9.24 -0.91 -9.46
C ASN A 177 -9.28 -1.20 -10.97
N GLU A 178 -9.21 -2.48 -11.35
CA GLU A 178 -9.35 -2.87 -12.77
C GLU A 178 -10.77 -2.61 -13.30
N TYR A 179 -11.80 -2.86 -12.49
CA TYR A 179 -13.16 -2.40 -12.79
C TYR A 179 -13.20 -0.88 -13.04
N ALA A 180 -12.63 -0.08 -12.14
CA ALA A 180 -12.63 1.38 -12.28
C ALA A 180 -11.94 1.84 -13.57
N LYS A 181 -10.76 1.27 -13.90
CA LYS A 181 -10.05 1.54 -15.16
C LYS A 181 -10.90 1.21 -16.39
N CYS A 182 -11.57 0.05 -16.41
CA CYS A 182 -12.44 -0.34 -17.52
C CYS A 182 -13.62 0.63 -17.69
N GLN A 183 -14.27 1.02 -16.58
CA GLN A 183 -15.38 1.96 -16.62
C GLN A 183 -14.97 3.38 -17.02
N LEU A 184 -13.77 3.83 -16.65
CA LEU A 184 -13.21 5.11 -17.11
C LEU A 184 -12.99 5.10 -18.63
N ARG A 185 -12.36 4.03 -19.17
CA ARG A 185 -12.17 3.87 -20.62
C ARG A 185 -13.50 3.90 -21.37
N LYS A 186 -14.50 3.15 -20.92
CA LYS A 186 -15.84 3.12 -21.51
C LYS A 186 -16.55 4.47 -21.51
N ARG A 187 -16.24 5.33 -20.55
CA ARG A 187 -16.80 6.69 -20.45
C ARG A 187 -15.95 7.74 -21.17
N GLY A 188 -14.83 7.35 -21.77
CA GLY A 188 -13.91 8.27 -22.44
C GLY A 188 -13.26 9.28 -21.50
N ILE A 189 -13.13 8.97 -20.20
CA ILE A 189 -12.50 9.85 -19.21
C ILE A 189 -11.00 9.56 -19.21
N ALA A 190 -10.17 10.58 -19.48
CA ALA A 190 -8.72 10.40 -19.52
C ALA A 190 -8.15 10.10 -18.11
N PHE A 191 -7.25 9.13 -18.02
CA PHE A 191 -6.56 8.77 -16.78
C PHE A 191 -5.21 8.11 -17.06
N GLU A 192 -4.30 8.20 -16.09
CA GLU A 192 -3.05 7.44 -16.06
C GLU A 192 -3.14 6.36 -14.98
N ALA A 193 -2.74 5.13 -15.31
CA ALA A 193 -2.83 4.01 -14.40
C ALA A 193 -1.60 3.93 -13.46
N LEU A 194 -1.85 3.53 -12.21
CA LEU A 194 -0.85 2.88 -11.36
C LEU A 194 -1.05 1.37 -11.44
N ASP A 195 -0.04 0.58 -11.06
CA ASP A 195 -0.28 -0.84 -10.77
C ASP A 195 -1.36 -0.91 -9.69
N ASN A 196 -2.49 -1.59 -9.89
CA ASN A 196 -3.57 -1.64 -8.91
C ASN A 196 -4.05 -0.27 -8.32
N GLY A 197 -4.12 0.77 -9.17
CA GLY A 197 -4.62 2.11 -8.80
C GLY A 197 -4.67 3.08 -9.99
N ILE A 198 -4.88 4.37 -9.71
CA ILE A 198 -4.93 5.45 -10.71
C ILE A 198 -4.01 6.59 -10.23
N LEU A 199 -3.14 7.06 -11.12
CA LEU A 199 -2.16 8.12 -10.87
C LEU A 199 -2.79 9.50 -11.06
N SER A 200 -3.48 9.69 -12.19
CA SER A 200 -4.14 10.95 -12.54
C SER A 200 -5.47 10.62 -13.23
N CYS A 201 -6.45 11.50 -13.09
CA CYS A 201 -7.78 11.33 -13.69
C CYS A 201 -8.37 12.71 -14.00
N GLU A 202 -8.90 12.88 -15.21
CA GLU A 202 -9.51 14.13 -15.68
C GLU A 202 -10.71 14.54 -14.81
N ASP A 203 -11.56 13.58 -14.45
CA ASP A 203 -12.68 13.78 -13.51
C ASP A 203 -12.54 12.88 -12.27
N PRO A 204 -11.86 13.34 -11.20
CA PRO A 204 -11.73 12.61 -9.94
C PRO A 204 -13.08 12.29 -9.28
N LYS A 205 -14.10 13.13 -9.47
CA LYS A 205 -15.44 12.90 -8.90
C LYS A 205 -16.17 11.79 -9.65
N ALA A 206 -16.00 11.70 -10.97
CA ALA A 206 -16.50 10.56 -11.73
C ALA A 206 -15.79 9.26 -11.33
N LEU A 207 -14.46 9.29 -11.15
CA LEU A 207 -13.72 8.14 -10.62
C LEU A 207 -14.31 7.66 -9.29
N GLN A 208 -14.47 8.55 -8.31
CA GLN A 208 -15.01 8.14 -7.01
C GLN A 208 -16.43 7.55 -7.14
N ARG A 209 -17.31 8.16 -7.96
CA ARG A 209 -18.65 7.61 -8.25
C ARG A 209 -18.61 6.21 -8.88
N ILE A 210 -17.62 5.92 -9.73
CA ILE A 210 -17.42 4.59 -10.32
C ILE A 210 -17.05 3.57 -9.24
N CYS A 211 -16.08 3.92 -8.38
CA CYS A 211 -15.64 3.08 -7.27
C CYS A 211 -16.77 2.83 -6.26
N ASP A 212 -17.61 3.82 -6.00
CA ASP A 212 -18.80 3.74 -5.14
C ASP A 212 -19.91 2.89 -5.74
N GLY A 213 -20.05 2.95 -7.07
CA GLY A 213 -21.04 2.19 -7.80
C GLY A 213 -20.76 0.69 -7.91
N LEU A 214 -19.61 0.18 -7.46
CA LEU A 214 -19.34 -1.26 -7.43
C LEU A 214 -20.08 -1.93 -6.26
N ASP A 215 -21.22 -2.56 -6.58
CA ASP A 215 -22.17 -3.14 -5.63
C ASP A 215 -22.32 -4.67 -5.75
N GLU A 216 -23.08 -5.27 -4.82
CA GLU A 216 -23.35 -6.70 -4.81
C GLU A 216 -24.07 -7.21 -6.06
N ARG A 217 -24.87 -6.37 -6.73
CA ARG A 217 -25.67 -6.76 -7.89
C ARG A 217 -24.80 -6.91 -9.13
N LYS A 218 -23.84 -6.00 -9.33
CA LYS A 218 -22.84 -6.09 -10.40
C LYS A 218 -21.95 -7.30 -10.22
N ILE A 219 -21.50 -7.58 -8.99
CA ILE A 219 -20.68 -8.75 -8.67
C ILE A 219 -21.46 -10.05 -8.90
N ASP A 220 -22.74 -10.15 -8.49
CA ASP A 220 -23.55 -11.33 -8.78
C ASP A 220 -23.75 -11.49 -10.30
N ARG A 221 -24.05 -10.40 -11.02
CA ARG A 221 -24.20 -10.40 -12.48
C ARG A 221 -22.96 -10.91 -13.20
N LEU A 222 -21.76 -10.48 -12.79
CA LEU A 222 -20.50 -11.02 -13.29
C LEU A 222 -20.45 -12.54 -13.13
N LEU A 223 -20.71 -13.05 -11.92
CA LEU A 223 -20.73 -14.48 -11.68
C LEU A 223 -21.77 -15.19 -12.57
N ARG A 224 -22.99 -14.66 -12.70
CA ARG A 224 -24.04 -15.28 -13.52
C ARG A 224 -23.65 -15.33 -15.00
N LYS A 225 -23.08 -14.24 -15.53
CA LYS A 225 -22.61 -14.15 -16.92
C LYS A 225 -21.60 -15.25 -17.21
N TRP A 226 -20.58 -15.38 -16.37
CA TRP A 226 -19.50 -16.35 -16.59
C TRP A 226 -19.91 -17.80 -16.28
N LEU A 227 -20.78 -18.04 -15.30
CA LEU A 227 -21.36 -19.38 -15.08
C LEU A 227 -22.21 -19.88 -16.25
N ALA A 228 -22.74 -18.99 -17.09
CA ALA A 228 -23.49 -19.36 -18.28
C ALA A 228 -22.57 -19.75 -19.46
N ARG A 229 -21.32 -19.24 -19.47
CA ARG A 229 -20.33 -19.48 -20.54
C ARG A 229 -19.38 -20.62 -20.21
N LEU A 230 -19.04 -20.80 -18.94
CA LEU A 230 -18.08 -21.79 -18.48
C LEU A 230 -18.75 -23.16 -18.25
N PRO A 231 -17.97 -24.25 -18.32
CA PRO A 231 -18.44 -25.57 -17.89
C PRO A 231 -19.02 -25.54 -16.48
N HIS A 232 -20.16 -26.22 -16.28
CA HIS A 232 -20.91 -26.16 -15.03
C HIS A 232 -21.18 -27.57 -14.47
N PRO A 233 -20.85 -27.87 -13.20
CA PRO A 233 -20.98 -29.23 -12.65
C PRO A 233 -22.44 -29.64 -12.36
N PHE A 234 -23.32 -28.67 -12.16
CA PHE A 234 -24.76 -28.88 -12.01
C PHE A 234 -25.48 -28.64 -13.33
N ASP A 235 -26.29 -29.58 -13.78
CA ASP A 235 -27.03 -29.48 -15.04
C ASP A 235 -28.26 -28.56 -14.93
N ARG A 236 -29.04 -28.42 -16.01
CA ARG A 236 -30.25 -27.58 -16.02
C ARG A 236 -31.28 -28.04 -14.99
N ARG A 237 -31.43 -29.36 -14.78
CA ARG A 237 -32.39 -29.95 -13.83
C ARG A 237 -31.96 -29.66 -12.39
N ASP A 238 -30.67 -29.80 -12.08
CA ASP A 238 -30.10 -29.44 -10.79
C ASP A 238 -30.37 -27.96 -10.46
N ARG A 239 -30.11 -27.05 -11.41
CA ARG A 239 -30.30 -25.61 -11.20
C ARG A 239 -31.77 -25.20 -11.10
N ALA A 240 -32.68 -25.90 -11.78
CA ALA A 240 -34.11 -25.69 -11.66
C ALA A 240 -34.63 -26.10 -10.27
N ALA A 241 -34.06 -27.16 -9.68
CA ALA A 241 -34.38 -27.61 -8.31
C ALA A 241 -33.78 -26.73 -7.20
N GLY A 242 -33.10 -25.63 -7.54
CA GLY A 242 -32.57 -24.67 -6.56
C GLY A 242 -31.12 -24.91 -6.13
N PHE A 243 -30.40 -25.87 -6.73
CA PHE A 243 -28.96 -26.07 -6.53
C PHE A 243 -28.14 -25.04 -7.30
N ARG A 244 -28.29 -23.77 -6.91
CA ARG A 244 -27.62 -22.62 -7.53
C ARG A 244 -26.52 -22.08 -6.62
N TYR A 245 -25.46 -21.59 -7.25
CA TYR A 245 -24.37 -20.94 -6.53
C TYR A 245 -24.81 -19.62 -5.91
N ALA A 246 -24.41 -19.40 -4.67
CA ALA A 246 -24.52 -18.16 -3.93
C ALA A 246 -23.12 -17.63 -3.58
N LEU A 247 -23.04 -16.33 -3.30
CA LEU A 247 -21.81 -15.62 -2.96
C LEU A 247 -21.72 -15.32 -1.46
N SER A 248 -20.54 -15.55 -0.88
CA SER A 248 -20.17 -15.01 0.43
C SER A 248 -18.76 -14.46 0.41
N ILE A 249 -18.53 -13.41 1.19
CA ILE A 249 -17.26 -12.71 1.30
C ILE A 249 -16.30 -13.55 2.14
N LEU A 250 -15.22 -14.02 1.50
CA LEU A 250 -14.12 -14.70 2.18
C LEU A 250 -13.08 -13.68 2.64
N GLN A 251 -12.74 -12.73 1.77
CA GLN A 251 -11.82 -11.62 2.04
C GLN A 251 -12.25 -10.42 1.20
N ALA A 252 -12.18 -9.22 1.78
CA ALA A 252 -12.37 -7.97 1.06
C ALA A 252 -11.30 -6.96 1.46
N GLU A 253 -10.70 -6.31 0.49
CA GLU A 253 -9.71 -5.25 0.67
C GLU A 253 -10.32 -3.91 0.27
N PHE A 254 -10.19 -2.92 1.16
CA PHE A 254 -10.68 -1.56 0.95
C PHE A 254 -9.50 -0.62 0.98
N ALA A 255 -9.19 0.00 -0.15
CA ALA A 255 -8.02 0.85 -0.31
C ALA A 255 -8.40 2.32 -0.41
N LEU A 256 -7.68 3.15 0.33
CA LEU A 256 -7.57 4.58 0.14
C LEU A 256 -6.22 4.87 -0.51
N THR A 257 -6.22 5.41 -1.73
CA THR A 257 -5.01 5.81 -2.44
C THR A 257 -4.99 7.32 -2.58
N GLN A 258 -3.90 7.94 -2.12
CA GLN A 258 -3.68 9.38 -2.10
C GLN A 258 -2.40 9.68 -2.88
N VAL A 259 -2.55 10.18 -4.11
CA VAL A 259 -1.45 10.56 -4.98
C VAL A 259 -0.89 11.90 -4.52
N LEU A 260 0.43 11.98 -4.38
CA LEU A 260 1.11 13.12 -3.77
C LEU A 260 1.61 14.09 -4.85
N ASP A 261 1.54 15.39 -4.59
CA ASP A 261 2.10 16.46 -5.43
C ASP A 261 3.64 16.38 -5.51
N ARG A 262 4.27 15.85 -4.46
CA ARG A 262 5.73 15.76 -4.27
C ARG A 262 6.14 14.35 -3.84
N PRO A 263 6.19 13.40 -4.79
CA PRO A 263 6.43 11.98 -4.51
C PRO A 263 7.70 11.67 -3.70
N VAL A 264 8.82 12.34 -3.99
CA VAL A 264 10.10 12.11 -3.30
C VAL A 264 10.02 12.51 -1.83
N THR A 265 9.43 13.67 -1.54
CA THR A 265 9.17 14.13 -0.17
C THR A 265 8.15 13.24 0.53
N GLY A 266 7.14 12.75 -0.21
CA GLY A 266 6.13 11.80 0.26
C GLY A 266 6.72 10.52 0.85
N ARG A 267 7.79 9.99 0.25
CA ARG A 267 8.53 8.85 0.80
C ARG A 267 9.16 9.18 2.16
N ILE A 268 9.88 10.30 2.24
CA ILE A 268 10.56 10.74 3.48
C ILE A 268 9.53 10.97 4.58
N PHE A 269 8.43 11.64 4.23
CA PHE A 269 7.28 11.83 5.10
C PHE A 269 6.77 10.50 5.66
N PHE A 270 6.51 9.52 4.79
CA PHE A 270 6.01 8.22 5.22
C PHE A 270 7.00 7.46 6.13
N GLU A 271 8.31 7.56 5.87
CA GLU A 271 9.32 6.99 6.77
C GLU A 271 9.29 7.63 8.18
N GLN A 272 8.98 8.93 8.29
CA GLN A 272 8.76 9.57 9.60
C GLN A 272 7.46 9.13 10.26
N VAL A 273 6.36 9.00 9.48
CA VAL A 273 5.10 8.46 9.98
C VAL A 273 5.33 7.09 10.63
N ILE A 274 6.09 6.20 9.99
CA ILE A 274 6.43 4.89 10.57
C ILE A 274 7.18 5.06 11.90
N ARG A 275 8.20 5.93 11.95
CA ARG A 275 9.07 6.10 13.14
C ARG A 275 8.30 6.62 14.35
N GLU A 276 7.39 7.56 14.14
CA GLU A 276 6.63 8.20 15.22
C GLU A 276 5.40 7.37 15.66
N ASN A 277 4.92 6.45 14.83
CA ASN A 277 3.71 5.67 15.08
C ASN A 277 3.98 4.16 15.25
N LEU A 278 5.15 3.76 15.75
CA LEU A 278 5.48 2.35 15.98
C LEU A 278 4.52 1.64 16.96
N ASP A 279 3.79 2.40 17.78
CA ASP A 279 2.85 1.88 18.76
C ASP A 279 1.37 1.88 18.29
N ILE A 280 1.11 2.25 17.03
CA ILE A 280 -0.25 2.35 16.44
C ILE A 280 -1.05 1.04 16.52
N GLY A 281 -0.38 -0.11 16.61
CA GLY A 281 -1.00 -1.42 16.79
C GLY A 281 -1.28 -1.82 18.23
N ARG A 282 -1.07 -0.94 19.22
CA ARG A 282 -1.46 -1.18 20.61
C ARG A 282 -2.99 -1.22 20.74
N PRO A 283 -3.55 -2.03 21.66
CA PRO A 283 -5.00 -2.16 21.85
C PRO A 283 -5.75 -0.82 21.98
N GLY A 284 -5.16 0.15 22.68
CA GLY A 284 -5.74 1.48 22.88
C GLY A 284 -5.86 2.32 21.60
N GLN A 285 -4.97 2.14 20.63
CA GLN A 285 -5.02 2.79 19.33
C GLN A 285 -5.92 2.03 18.36
N VAL A 286 -5.77 0.71 18.33
CA VAL A 286 -6.60 -0.18 17.50
C VAL A 286 -8.09 -0.03 17.79
N GLN A 287 -8.49 0.20 19.04
CA GLN A 287 -9.91 0.44 19.37
C GLN A 287 -10.45 1.68 18.66
N LEU A 288 -9.63 2.72 18.47
CA LEU A 288 -9.99 3.97 17.82
C LEU A 288 -10.03 3.78 16.29
N ILE A 289 -8.99 3.14 15.75
CA ILE A 289 -8.87 2.84 14.31
C ILE A 289 -10.04 2.00 13.80
N PHE A 290 -10.48 1.00 14.57
CA PHE A 290 -11.58 0.13 14.16
C PHE A 290 -12.94 0.48 14.80
N ASP A 291 -12.99 1.42 15.75
CA ASP A 291 -14.19 1.84 16.50
C ASP A 291 -14.85 0.64 17.18
N ARG A 292 -14.01 -0.10 17.92
CA ARG A 292 -14.44 -1.32 18.61
C ARG A 292 -13.77 -1.37 19.96
N ARG A 293 -14.55 -1.55 21.01
CA ARG A 293 -14.03 -1.72 22.36
C ARG A 293 -13.08 -2.92 22.44
N VAL A 294 -11.83 -2.67 22.79
CA VAL A 294 -10.82 -3.71 23.04
C VAL A 294 -10.55 -3.76 24.55
N ASN A 295 -10.62 -4.95 25.13
CA ASN A 295 -10.33 -5.21 26.54
C ASN A 295 -9.49 -6.49 26.68
N ARG A 296 -9.08 -6.83 27.91
CA ARG A 296 -8.26 -8.03 28.19
C ARG A 296 -8.88 -9.35 27.73
N ARG A 297 -10.21 -9.42 27.58
CA ARG A 297 -10.94 -10.62 27.12
C ARG A 297 -11.15 -10.64 25.61
N THR A 298 -10.76 -9.59 24.89
CA THR A 298 -10.94 -9.52 23.43
C THR A 298 -9.94 -10.48 22.77
N PRO A 299 -10.39 -11.57 22.14
CA PRO A 299 -9.49 -12.51 21.49
C PRO A 299 -8.92 -11.88 20.23
N GLY A 300 -7.68 -12.21 19.91
CA GLY A 300 -7.03 -11.76 18.68
C GLY A 300 -5.62 -11.24 18.91
N ARG A 301 -4.95 -10.94 17.81
CA ARG A 301 -3.62 -10.32 17.81
C ARG A 301 -3.77 -8.83 17.52
N PHE A 302 -3.06 -8.03 18.29
CA PHE A 302 -2.94 -6.57 18.14
C PHE A 302 -1.44 -6.26 18.12
N ARG A 303 -0.92 -5.78 17.00
CA ARG A 303 0.48 -5.39 16.87
C ARG A 303 0.71 -4.49 15.67
N THR A 304 1.79 -3.74 15.77
CA THR A 304 2.42 -3.06 14.63
C THR A 304 3.47 -3.99 14.03
N ARG A 305 3.63 -4.00 12.70
CA ARG A 305 4.81 -4.55 12.03
C ARG A 305 5.28 -3.56 10.98
N VAL A 306 6.60 -3.40 10.88
CA VAL A 306 7.23 -2.71 9.77
C VAL A 306 7.90 -3.76 8.90
N ILE A 307 7.54 -3.81 7.63
CA ILE A 307 8.11 -4.74 6.65
C ILE A 307 8.68 -3.92 5.51
N THR A 308 9.98 -4.07 5.26
CA THR A 308 10.68 -3.39 4.18
C THR A 308 10.93 -4.37 3.05
N GLU A 309 10.40 -4.06 1.87
CA GLU A 309 10.67 -4.79 0.63
C GLU A 309 11.54 -3.90 -0.27
N GLY A 310 12.77 -4.34 -0.53
CA GLY A 310 13.79 -3.50 -1.16
C GLY A 310 14.05 -2.24 -0.32
N VAL A 311 13.67 -1.09 -0.85
CA VAL A 311 13.84 0.23 -0.22
C VAL A 311 12.53 0.84 0.28
N THR A 312 11.40 0.15 0.10
CA THR A 312 10.07 0.68 0.42
C THR A 312 9.54 0.01 1.69
N PRO A 313 9.48 0.73 2.82
CA PRO A 313 8.88 0.20 4.03
C PRO A 313 7.35 0.17 3.91
N SER A 314 6.72 -0.68 4.71
CA SER A 314 5.27 -0.74 4.88
C SER A 314 4.91 -0.93 6.34
N LEU A 315 3.89 -0.23 6.79
CA LEU A 315 3.33 -0.29 8.13
C LEU A 315 2.11 -1.21 8.14
N HIS A 316 2.09 -2.18 9.06
CA HIS A 316 0.99 -3.12 9.19
C HIS A 316 0.41 -3.03 10.60
N VAL A 317 -0.92 -2.92 10.68
CA VAL A 317 -1.67 -2.89 11.94
C VAL A 317 -2.63 -4.07 11.96
N ASP A 318 -2.38 -5.04 12.84
CA ASP A 318 -3.21 -6.25 12.95
C ASP A 318 -4.40 -6.01 13.92
N TYR A 319 -5.62 -6.38 13.51
CA TYR A 319 -6.83 -6.43 14.35
C TYR A 319 -7.53 -7.78 14.14
N LYS A 320 -7.33 -8.72 15.08
CA LYS A 320 -7.89 -10.08 14.99
C LYS A 320 -7.46 -10.78 13.69
N ARG A 321 -8.38 -11.01 12.74
CA ARG A 321 -8.11 -11.58 11.41
C ARG A 321 -8.05 -10.52 10.32
N SER A 322 -8.31 -9.26 10.65
CA SER A 322 -8.21 -8.13 9.74
C SER A 322 -6.87 -7.41 9.94
N ARG A 323 -6.44 -6.65 8.94
CA ARG A 323 -5.22 -5.85 9.03
C ARG A 323 -5.36 -4.59 8.19
N ILE A 324 -4.67 -3.53 8.60
CA ILE A 324 -4.38 -2.39 7.73
C ILE A 324 -2.94 -2.51 7.27
N LYS A 325 -2.69 -2.24 5.99
CA LYS A 325 -1.36 -2.06 5.43
C LYS A 325 -1.27 -0.64 4.86
N GLN A 326 -0.25 0.09 5.24
CA GLN A 326 0.05 1.42 4.72
C GLN A 326 1.45 1.42 4.10
N TYR A 327 1.61 2.00 2.92
CA TYR A 327 2.88 2.01 2.19
C TYR A 327 2.94 3.10 1.13
N HIS A 328 4.16 3.46 0.75
CA HIS A 328 4.41 4.35 -0.38
C HIS A 328 4.40 3.54 -1.68
N LYS A 329 3.40 3.78 -2.52
CA LYS A 329 3.09 3.03 -3.72
C LYS A 329 3.76 3.65 -4.94
N GLU A 330 4.59 2.84 -5.62
CA GLU A 330 5.29 3.19 -6.88
C GLU A 330 6.09 4.51 -6.83
N GLY A 331 6.45 4.95 -5.62
CA GLY A 331 7.09 6.25 -5.47
C GLY A 331 6.16 7.43 -5.70
N GLN A 332 4.85 7.25 -5.86
CA GLN A 332 3.89 8.29 -6.28
C GLN A 332 2.78 8.59 -5.26
N ALA A 333 2.30 7.58 -4.55
CA ALA A 333 1.10 7.69 -3.72
C ALA A 333 1.28 7.06 -2.34
N LEU A 334 0.57 7.58 -1.34
CA LEU A 334 0.37 6.87 -0.09
C LEU A 334 -0.87 5.98 -0.22
N ARG A 335 -0.74 4.69 0.04
CA ARG A 335 -1.88 3.75 0.07
C ARG A 335 -2.09 3.21 1.46
N THR A 336 -3.32 3.34 1.96
CA THR A 336 -3.79 2.73 3.21
C THR A 336 -4.90 1.75 2.86
N GLU A 337 -4.68 0.45 3.10
CA GLU A 337 -5.62 -0.61 2.73
C GLU A 337 -6.01 -1.47 3.92
N THR A 338 -7.31 -1.59 4.17
CA THR A 338 -7.88 -2.49 5.18
C THR A 338 -8.26 -3.82 4.52
N THR A 339 -7.61 -4.91 4.89
CA THR A 339 -8.01 -6.28 4.54
C THR A 339 -8.91 -6.85 5.64
N ILE A 340 -10.14 -7.23 5.30
CA ILE A 340 -11.06 -7.95 6.19
C ILE A 340 -11.12 -9.43 5.76
N ASN A 341 -10.49 -10.31 6.54
CA ASN A 341 -10.54 -11.77 6.30
C ASN A 341 -11.66 -12.49 7.06
N ASP A 342 -12.27 -11.85 8.06
CA ASP A 342 -13.44 -12.39 8.74
C ASP A 342 -14.41 -11.27 9.11
N THR A 343 -15.54 -11.22 8.41
CA THR A 343 -16.59 -10.22 8.64
C THR A 343 -17.15 -10.26 10.06
N ARG A 344 -17.06 -11.42 10.73
CA ARG A 344 -17.56 -11.61 12.09
C ARG A 344 -16.75 -10.89 13.14
N ASP A 345 -15.51 -10.49 12.82
CA ASP A 345 -14.69 -9.65 13.72
C ASP A 345 -15.38 -8.31 14.03
N PHE A 346 -16.30 -7.90 13.14
CA PHE A 346 -17.09 -6.68 13.23
C PHE A 346 -18.58 -6.90 13.52
N GLY A 347 -19.00 -8.15 13.81
CA GLY A 347 -20.42 -8.48 14.01
C GLY A 347 -21.23 -8.57 12.71
N VAL A 348 -20.57 -8.59 11.54
CA VAL A 348 -21.23 -8.61 10.23
C VAL A 348 -21.25 -10.02 9.65
N GLY A 349 -22.37 -10.43 9.06
CA GLY A 349 -22.48 -11.74 8.39
C GLY A 349 -21.63 -11.81 7.11
N ARG A 350 -21.40 -13.01 6.56
CA ARG A 350 -20.53 -13.21 5.38
C ARG A 350 -21.23 -13.08 4.02
N LEU A 351 -22.55 -12.94 3.97
CA LEU A 351 -23.26 -12.92 2.69
C LEU A 351 -22.94 -11.62 1.92
N LEU A 352 -22.96 -11.70 0.59
CA LEU A 352 -22.59 -10.56 -0.27
C LEU A 352 -23.42 -9.31 -0.01
N ARG A 353 -24.70 -9.45 0.39
CA ARG A 353 -25.58 -8.32 0.78
C ARG A 353 -25.03 -7.44 1.91
N ASN A 354 -24.03 -7.92 2.65
CA ASN A 354 -23.40 -7.16 3.73
C ASN A 354 -22.20 -6.34 3.26
N LEU A 355 -21.88 -6.34 1.95
CA LEU A 355 -20.81 -5.56 1.37
C LEU A 355 -20.90 -4.06 1.71
N PRO A 356 -22.06 -3.39 1.67
CA PRO A 356 -22.15 -1.97 2.01
C PRO A 356 -21.64 -1.64 3.43
N GLU A 357 -21.98 -2.48 4.42
CA GLU A 357 -21.51 -2.27 5.79
C GLU A 357 -20.01 -2.53 5.92
N LEU A 358 -19.46 -3.52 5.21
CA LEU A 358 -18.02 -3.76 5.19
C LEU A 358 -17.25 -2.62 4.52
N ARG A 359 -17.79 -2.04 3.43
CA ARG A 359 -17.22 -0.83 2.80
C ARG A 359 -17.12 0.29 3.82
N ARG A 360 -18.23 0.58 4.52
CA ARG A 360 -18.28 1.63 5.55
C ARG A 360 -17.21 1.40 6.63
N ILE A 361 -17.08 0.17 7.13
CA ILE A 361 -16.08 -0.17 8.15
C ILE A 361 -14.64 -0.02 7.61
N GLY A 362 -14.36 -0.58 6.44
CA GLY A 362 -13.02 -0.63 5.86
C GLY A 362 -12.49 0.76 5.49
N PHE A 363 -13.27 1.57 4.78
CA PHE A 363 -12.86 2.92 4.42
C PHE A 363 -12.75 3.83 5.65
N ALA A 364 -13.69 3.75 6.59
CA ALA A 364 -13.60 4.51 7.83
C ALA A 364 -12.36 4.12 8.66
N ALA A 365 -11.94 2.85 8.65
CA ALA A 365 -10.73 2.42 9.33
C ALA A 365 -9.46 3.02 8.69
N ASN A 366 -9.40 3.09 7.36
CA ASN A 366 -8.30 3.78 6.66
C ASN A 366 -8.23 5.26 7.04
N ARG A 367 -9.38 5.97 7.04
CA ARG A 367 -9.44 7.39 7.42
C ARG A 367 -9.02 7.64 8.85
N ARG A 368 -9.54 6.85 9.79
CA ARG A 368 -9.17 6.98 11.21
C ARG A 368 -7.72 6.66 11.47
N MET A 369 -7.12 5.74 10.72
CA MET A 369 -5.67 5.52 10.82
C MET A 369 -4.91 6.81 10.53
N LEU A 370 -5.22 7.52 9.43
CA LEU A 370 -4.58 8.80 9.10
C LEU A 370 -4.89 9.92 10.11
N GLU A 371 -6.07 9.91 10.74
CA GLU A 371 -6.44 10.89 11.78
C GLU A 371 -5.71 10.65 13.10
N ILE A 372 -5.47 9.39 13.45
CA ILE A 372 -4.82 8.99 14.71
C ILE A 372 -3.30 9.11 14.59
N GLU A 373 -2.73 8.76 13.43
CA GLU A 373 -1.30 8.90 13.18
C GLU A 373 -0.85 10.34 13.37
N GLN A 374 0.20 10.52 14.17
CA GLN A 374 0.77 11.82 14.49
C GLN A 374 2.10 12.00 13.78
N ILE A 375 2.43 13.24 13.45
CA ILE A 375 3.77 13.62 12.99
C ILE A 375 4.20 14.93 13.65
N SER A 376 5.45 14.97 14.09
CA SER A 376 6.03 16.10 14.82
C SER A 376 6.35 17.30 13.92
N HIS A 377 6.49 17.09 12.61
CA HIS A 377 6.81 18.13 11.65
C HIS A 377 6.42 17.73 10.21
N ASP A 378 6.13 18.73 9.39
CA ASP A 378 5.93 18.56 7.95
C ASP A 378 7.27 18.57 7.21
N CYS A 379 7.63 17.42 6.62
CA CYS A 379 8.87 17.27 5.85
C CYS A 379 8.88 18.14 4.58
N ALA A 380 7.72 18.48 4.00
CA ALA A 380 7.64 19.32 2.81
C ALA A 380 7.98 20.78 3.13
N LEU A 381 7.51 21.31 4.27
CA LEU A 381 7.88 22.64 4.74
C LEU A 381 9.39 22.75 5.01
N GLY A 382 10.00 21.69 5.56
CA GLY A 382 11.44 21.64 5.78
C GLY A 382 12.25 21.68 4.48
N GLU A 383 11.83 20.91 3.48
CA GLU A 383 12.47 20.90 2.16
C GLU A 383 12.32 22.24 1.43
N ASP A 384 11.14 22.86 1.45
CA ASP A 384 10.91 24.17 0.82
C ASP A 384 11.78 25.25 1.47
N ALA A 385 11.77 25.34 2.80
CA ALA A 385 12.59 26.30 3.52
C ALA A 385 14.09 26.10 3.26
N PHE A 386 14.53 24.86 3.06
CA PHE A 386 15.90 24.57 2.68
C PHE A 386 16.19 25.00 1.24
N GLN A 387 15.37 24.59 0.26
CA GLN A 387 15.56 24.86 -1.16
C GLN A 387 15.46 26.34 -1.51
N ASP A 388 14.60 27.09 -0.82
CA ASP A 388 14.45 28.54 -0.99
C ASP A 388 15.77 29.29 -0.77
N LEU A 389 16.61 28.80 0.15
CA LEU A 389 17.94 29.35 0.39
C LEU A 389 18.96 28.86 -0.65
N GLN A 390 18.77 27.68 -1.24
CA GLN A 390 19.67 27.13 -2.27
C GLN A 390 19.48 27.74 -3.66
N ARG A 391 18.39 28.48 -3.89
CA ARG A 391 18.02 29.04 -5.20
C ARG A 391 18.05 30.55 -5.19
N ALA A 392 18.24 31.16 -6.37
CA ALA A 392 18.12 32.60 -6.50
C ALA A 392 16.63 32.98 -6.45
N ARG A 393 16.30 34.02 -5.70
CA ARG A 393 14.91 34.50 -5.56
C ARG A 393 14.75 35.91 -6.12
N HIS A 394 13.54 36.23 -6.57
CA HIS A 394 13.15 37.59 -6.93
C HIS A 394 12.20 38.14 -5.87
N VAL A 395 12.49 39.32 -5.35
CA VAL A 395 11.68 40.02 -4.34
C VAL A 395 11.57 41.48 -4.78
N ASP A 396 10.36 41.99 -4.96
CA ASP A 396 10.09 43.38 -5.36
C ASP A 396 10.91 43.84 -6.59
N GLY A 397 10.94 43.00 -7.64
CA GLY A 397 11.70 43.25 -8.88
C GLY A 397 13.22 43.06 -8.76
N GLN A 398 13.72 42.64 -7.60
CA GLN A 398 15.14 42.49 -7.32
C GLN A 398 15.57 41.03 -7.21
N ARG A 399 16.61 40.65 -7.96
CA ARG A 399 17.24 39.32 -7.83
C ARG A 399 18.18 39.25 -6.63
N ALA A 400 18.03 38.21 -5.82
CA ALA A 400 18.87 37.85 -4.70
C ALA A 400 19.53 36.47 -4.93
N PRO A 401 20.87 36.39 -5.02
CA PRO A 401 21.56 35.12 -5.21
C PRO A 401 21.40 34.13 -4.04
N ALA A 402 21.39 32.85 -4.36
CA ALA A 402 21.19 31.71 -3.43
C ALA A 402 22.21 31.65 -2.29
N LEU A 403 21.79 31.54 -1.03
CA LEU A 403 22.64 31.29 0.14
C LEU A 403 22.96 29.79 0.29
N ARG A 404 23.86 29.28 -0.55
CA ARG A 404 24.16 27.84 -0.63
C ARG A 404 24.69 27.25 0.69
N PHE A 405 24.10 26.14 1.14
CA PHE A 405 24.38 25.56 2.47
C PHE A 405 25.87 25.24 2.71
N ALA A 406 26.54 24.58 1.77
CA ALA A 406 27.94 24.17 1.94
C ALA A 406 28.97 25.23 1.47
N ASP A 407 28.53 26.41 1.01
CA ASP A 407 29.46 27.46 0.57
C ASP A 407 30.20 28.05 1.78
N PRO A 408 31.55 28.00 1.82
CA PRO A 408 32.34 28.54 2.92
C PRO A 408 32.04 30.02 3.21
N LYS A 409 31.74 30.81 2.17
CA LYS A 409 31.38 32.23 2.30
C LYS A 409 30.02 32.40 2.97
N VAL A 410 29.06 31.53 2.70
CA VAL A 410 27.75 31.57 3.34
C VAL A 410 27.86 31.09 4.78
N GLN A 411 28.61 30.02 5.03
CA GLN A 411 28.84 29.50 6.38
C GLN A 411 29.54 30.53 7.28
N ALA A 412 30.60 31.19 6.80
CA ALA A 412 31.27 32.27 7.54
C ALA A 412 30.32 33.45 7.81
N LEU A 413 29.46 33.80 6.85
CA LEU A 413 28.48 34.87 7.01
C LEU A 413 27.45 34.52 8.08
N LEU A 414 26.84 33.33 8.02
CA LEU A 414 25.86 32.87 9.01
C LEU A 414 26.48 32.69 10.39
N HIS A 415 27.74 32.24 10.47
CA HIS A 415 28.47 32.11 11.73
C HIS A 415 28.73 33.48 12.39
N ALA A 416 29.05 34.50 11.59
CA ALA A 416 29.17 35.87 12.08
C ALA A 416 27.83 36.36 12.67
N LEU A 417 26.71 36.12 11.97
CA LEU A 417 25.39 36.58 12.42
C LEU A 417 24.98 36.03 13.79
N VAL A 418 25.42 34.83 14.17
CA VAL A 418 25.10 34.20 15.47
C VAL A 418 26.09 34.53 16.58
N MET A 419 27.06 35.43 16.34
CA MET A 419 27.90 35.96 17.41
C MET A 419 27.02 36.65 18.46
N PHE A 420 27.25 36.33 19.73
CA PHE A 420 26.42 36.81 20.85
C PHE A 420 26.20 38.33 20.83
N ILE A 421 27.25 39.09 20.52
CA ILE A 421 27.20 40.56 20.45
C ILE A 421 26.26 41.06 19.34
N PHE A 422 26.19 40.38 18.19
CA PHE A 422 25.32 40.74 17.06
C PHE A 422 23.87 40.35 17.32
N VAL A 423 23.63 39.20 17.96
CA VAL A 423 22.28 38.77 18.36
C VAL A 423 21.71 39.71 19.42
N ALA A 424 22.53 40.13 20.39
CA ALA A 424 22.08 40.98 21.50
C ALA A 424 21.86 42.45 21.12
N ARG A 425 22.70 43.04 20.25
CA ARG A 425 22.71 44.49 20.00
C ARG A 425 22.49 44.88 18.53
N GLY A 426 22.34 43.91 17.63
CA GLY A 426 22.44 44.13 16.20
C GLY A 426 23.87 44.45 15.76
N PHE A 427 24.05 44.77 14.48
CA PHE A 427 25.36 45.00 13.88
C PHE A 427 25.29 46.00 12.72
N THR A 428 26.40 46.67 12.46
CA THR A 428 26.58 47.56 11.30
C THR A 428 27.30 46.84 10.16
N ASN A 429 27.42 47.50 9.00
CA ASN A 429 28.26 47.01 7.90
C ASN A 429 29.71 46.80 8.37
N GLN A 430 30.26 47.74 9.13
CA GLN A 430 31.63 47.66 9.63
C GLN A 430 31.83 46.46 10.56
N ASP A 431 30.91 46.26 11.50
CA ASP A 431 30.99 45.16 12.47
C ASP A 431 30.98 43.79 11.76
N LEU A 432 30.01 43.58 10.87
CA LEU A 432 29.88 42.31 10.14
C LEU A 432 31.07 42.08 9.21
N ARG A 433 31.61 43.14 8.59
CA ARG A 433 32.79 43.08 7.71
C ARG A 433 34.04 42.62 8.44
N GLN A 434 34.26 43.10 9.66
CA GLN A 434 35.39 42.67 10.49
C GLN A 434 35.26 41.20 10.89
N ALA A 435 34.10 40.79 11.42
CA ALA A 435 33.86 39.40 11.81
C ALA A 435 33.94 38.43 10.61
N TYR A 436 33.36 38.83 9.48
CA TYR A 436 33.34 38.03 8.26
C TYR A 436 34.72 37.82 7.64
N ALA A 437 35.59 38.85 7.66
CA ALA A 437 36.98 38.71 7.20
C ALA A 437 37.74 37.67 8.04
N VAL A 438 37.63 37.76 9.37
CA VAL A 438 38.29 36.83 10.30
C VAL A 438 37.82 35.39 10.08
N LEU A 439 36.51 35.18 9.94
CA LEU A 439 35.95 33.83 9.71
C LEU A 439 36.32 33.22 8.36
N LEU A 440 36.76 34.03 7.40
CA LEU A 440 37.31 33.59 6.12
C LEU A 440 38.84 33.44 6.12
N GLY A 441 39.51 33.72 7.25
CA GLY A 441 40.98 33.73 7.32
C GLY A 441 41.62 34.92 6.59
N LEU A 442 40.87 36.00 6.37
CA LEU A 442 41.34 37.23 5.72
C LEU A 442 41.67 38.30 6.77
N ARG A 443 42.55 39.24 6.41
CA ARG A 443 42.91 40.35 7.29
C ARG A 443 41.77 41.38 7.37
N PRO A 444 41.60 42.05 8.53
CA PRO A 444 40.65 43.16 8.64
C PRO A 444 40.93 44.24 7.57
N GLY A 445 39.93 44.56 6.75
CA GLY A 445 40.07 45.52 5.65
C GLY A 445 40.07 44.91 4.24
N GLU A 446 40.38 43.61 4.09
CA GLU A 446 40.40 42.94 2.78
C GLU A 446 39.00 42.70 2.20
N ILE A 447 37.97 42.71 3.04
CA ILE A 447 36.58 42.82 2.59
C ILE A 447 36.21 44.30 2.48
N GLY A 448 35.88 44.73 1.26
CA GLY A 448 35.44 46.11 1.00
C GLY A 448 34.00 46.40 1.44
N PRO A 449 33.64 47.67 1.72
CA PRO A 449 32.29 48.06 2.14
C PRO A 449 31.19 47.71 1.12
N GLY A 450 31.48 47.82 -0.18
CA GLY A 450 30.57 47.47 -1.26
C GLY A 450 30.24 45.97 -1.28
N ARG A 451 31.24 45.12 -1.07
CA ARG A 451 31.05 43.67 -0.96
C ARG A 451 30.19 43.29 0.24
N MET A 452 30.39 43.94 1.40
CA MET A 452 29.52 43.70 2.56
C MET A 452 28.11 44.25 2.34
N SER A 453 27.96 45.37 1.62
CA SER A 453 26.64 45.90 1.25
C SER A 453 25.87 44.93 0.35
N TYR A 454 26.57 44.24 -0.55
CA TYR A 454 26.01 43.17 -1.35
C TYR A 454 25.52 41.98 -0.49
N GLU A 455 26.33 41.49 0.47
CA GLU A 455 25.90 40.39 1.35
C GLU A 455 24.75 40.80 2.28
N LEU A 456 24.76 42.01 2.84
CA LEU A 456 23.65 42.56 3.62
C LEU A 456 22.35 42.63 2.81
N ARG A 457 22.44 43.09 1.56
CA ARG A 457 21.30 43.11 0.63
C ARG A 457 20.77 41.69 0.41
N ARG A 458 21.67 40.74 0.16
CA ARG A 458 21.31 39.33 -0.06
C ARG A 458 20.62 38.73 1.16
N LEU A 459 21.15 38.92 2.36
CA LEU A 459 20.53 38.47 3.62
C LEU A 459 19.15 39.09 3.85
N ARG A 460 18.97 40.38 3.52
CA ARG A 460 17.67 41.07 3.63
C ARG A 460 16.64 40.54 2.65
N LEU A 461 17.02 40.34 1.39
CA LEU A 461 16.10 39.80 0.37
C LEU A 461 15.71 38.34 0.65
N HIS A 462 16.55 37.61 1.37
CA HIS A 462 16.19 36.29 1.93
C HIS A 462 15.43 36.35 3.27
N GLY A 463 15.16 37.55 3.79
CA GLY A 463 14.41 37.73 5.03
C GLY A 463 15.14 37.33 6.31
N LEU A 464 16.45 37.06 6.26
CA LEU A 464 17.23 36.63 7.42
C LEU A 464 17.59 37.78 8.35
N ILE A 465 17.69 38.99 7.80
CA ILE A 465 17.99 40.19 8.58
C ILE A 465 17.07 41.32 8.14
N GLU A 466 16.90 42.30 9.01
CA GLU A 466 16.19 43.54 8.70
C GLU A 466 16.98 44.76 9.20
N ARG A 467 16.78 45.91 8.54
CA ARG A 467 17.44 47.15 8.92
C ARG A 467 16.61 47.84 10.00
N VAL A 468 17.27 48.29 11.06
CA VAL A 468 16.62 49.06 12.13
C VAL A 468 16.31 50.47 11.61
N PRO A 469 15.06 50.95 11.68
CA PRO A 469 14.67 52.26 11.18
C PRO A 469 15.54 53.38 11.73
N LYS A 470 15.83 54.39 10.89
CA LYS A 470 16.63 55.58 11.25
C LYS A 470 18.06 55.29 11.73
N THR A 471 18.59 54.09 11.50
CA THR A 471 19.98 53.73 11.86
C THR A 471 20.71 53.02 10.72
N HIS A 472 22.02 52.82 10.86
CA HIS A 472 22.84 51.96 10.01
C HIS A 472 22.96 50.52 10.53
N ARG A 473 22.11 50.15 11.50
CA ARG A 473 22.14 48.83 12.13
C ARG A 473 21.16 47.85 11.50
N TYR A 474 21.52 46.59 11.59
CA TYR A 474 20.73 45.44 11.19
C TYR A 474 20.53 44.53 12.41
N ARG A 475 19.41 43.80 12.41
CA ARG A 475 19.12 42.74 13.38
C ARG A 475 18.67 41.49 12.65
N LEU A 476 18.91 40.33 13.25
CA LEU A 476 18.38 39.07 12.74
C LEU A 476 16.86 39.06 12.92
N THR A 477 16.17 38.49 11.94
CA THR A 477 14.78 38.07 12.11
C THR A 477 14.74 36.73 12.85
N ASN A 478 13.55 36.30 13.31
CA ASN A 478 13.40 34.96 13.90
C ASN A 478 13.81 33.85 12.92
N LEU A 479 13.43 33.99 11.64
CA LEU A 479 13.87 33.11 10.57
C LEU A 479 15.40 33.10 10.46
N GLY A 480 16.01 34.28 10.38
CA GLY A 480 17.46 34.43 10.28
C GLY A 480 18.22 33.75 11.41
N LEU A 481 17.75 33.92 12.65
CA LEU A 481 18.37 33.30 13.82
C LEU A 481 18.28 31.78 13.76
N GLN A 482 17.09 31.24 13.47
CA GLN A 482 16.87 29.79 13.36
C GLN A 482 17.70 29.19 12.22
N THR A 483 17.66 29.79 11.03
CA THR A 483 18.45 29.36 9.87
C THR A 483 19.94 29.38 10.18
N ALA A 484 20.46 30.51 10.68
CA ALA A 484 21.89 30.65 10.93
C ALA A 484 22.38 29.67 12.00
N LEU A 485 21.63 29.47 13.08
CA LEU A 485 21.95 28.47 14.11
C LEU A 485 21.93 27.06 13.55
N PHE A 486 20.88 26.68 12.81
CA PHE A 486 20.74 25.33 12.26
C PHE A 486 21.83 25.05 11.22
N TYR A 487 21.99 25.92 10.22
CA TYR A 487 22.96 25.75 9.13
C TYR A 487 24.39 25.62 9.67
N THR A 488 24.80 26.51 10.57
CA THR A 488 26.18 26.53 11.08
C THR A 488 26.46 25.35 11.99
N ARG A 489 25.50 24.93 12.84
CA ARG A 489 25.65 23.78 13.73
C ARG A 489 25.67 22.47 12.97
N VAL A 490 24.73 22.25 12.04
CA VAL A 490 24.71 21.03 11.22
C VAL A 490 26.00 20.95 10.39
N TYR A 491 26.41 22.02 9.73
CA TYR A 491 27.64 22.03 8.93
C TYR A 491 28.89 21.77 9.78
N SER A 492 29.05 22.49 10.89
CA SER A 492 30.30 22.47 11.68
C SER A 492 30.38 21.32 12.68
N ARG A 493 29.24 20.81 13.18
CA ARG A 493 29.21 19.79 14.25
C ARG A 493 28.76 18.42 13.78
N ILE A 494 28.05 18.33 12.65
CA ILE A 494 27.55 17.05 12.13
C ILE A 494 28.28 16.71 10.83
N LEU A 495 28.16 17.56 9.81
CA LEU A 495 28.67 17.23 8.46
C LEU A 495 30.20 17.16 8.42
N ARG A 496 30.91 18.24 8.80
CA ARG A 496 32.37 18.28 8.75
C ARG A 496 33.03 17.21 9.64
N PRO A 497 32.63 17.04 10.93
CA PRO A 497 33.19 15.97 11.76
C PRO A 497 32.81 14.58 11.25
N GLY A 498 31.57 14.39 10.81
CA GLY A 498 31.10 13.11 10.24
C GLY A 498 31.93 12.68 9.03
N LEU A 499 32.17 13.59 8.08
CA LEU A 499 33.02 13.36 6.92
C LEU A 499 34.47 13.05 7.32
N ALA A 500 35.01 13.74 8.33
CA ALA A 500 36.35 13.45 8.83
C ALA A 500 36.44 12.04 9.43
N LEU A 501 35.39 11.55 10.09
CA LEU A 501 35.34 10.20 10.67
C LEU A 501 35.26 9.09 9.62
N VAL A 502 34.52 9.31 8.53
CA VAL A 502 34.36 8.30 7.45
C VAL A 502 35.37 8.44 6.32
N SER A 503 36.24 9.46 6.38
CA SER A 503 37.28 9.69 5.36
C SER A 503 38.26 8.51 5.28
N PRO A 504 38.75 8.16 4.07
CA PRO A 504 39.84 7.20 3.92
C PRO A 504 41.11 7.58 4.68
N GLN A 505 41.32 8.89 4.90
CA GLN A 505 42.46 9.46 5.61
C GLN A 505 42.26 9.50 7.14
N ALA A 506 41.12 9.03 7.64
CA ALA A 506 40.85 8.99 9.07
C ALA A 506 41.78 7.97 9.77
N PRO A 507 42.37 8.31 10.94
CA PRO A 507 43.23 7.40 11.69
C PRO A 507 42.55 6.05 11.92
N ALA A 508 43.30 4.95 11.75
CA ALA A 508 42.78 3.60 11.87
C ALA A 508 42.24 3.26 13.28
N GLU A 509 42.62 4.04 14.28
CA GLU A 509 42.33 3.82 15.70
C GLU A 509 41.22 4.72 16.26
N SER A 510 40.45 5.43 15.41
CA SER A 510 39.34 6.23 15.94
C SER A 510 38.27 5.30 16.56
N PRO A 511 37.93 5.41 17.86
CA PRO A 511 36.98 4.52 18.52
C PRO A 511 35.52 4.74 18.08
N ALA A 512 35.28 5.64 17.12
CA ALA A 512 33.94 6.02 16.71
C ALA A 512 33.23 4.82 16.06
N SER A 513 32.18 4.32 16.73
CA SER A 513 31.29 3.26 16.24
C SER A 513 30.85 3.52 14.79
N LEU A 514 30.66 4.78 14.42
CA LEU A 514 30.28 5.22 13.08
C LEU A 514 31.31 4.84 11.99
N GLN A 515 32.61 5.07 12.19
CA GLN A 515 33.64 4.72 11.20
C GLN A 515 33.69 3.21 10.97
N ARG A 516 33.64 2.43 12.05
CA ARG A 516 33.65 0.96 11.99
C ARG A 516 32.42 0.44 11.24
N SER A 517 31.23 0.90 11.63
CA SER A 517 29.98 0.53 10.95
C SER A 517 29.98 0.91 9.47
N PHE A 518 30.52 2.09 9.12
CA PHE A 518 30.61 2.55 7.74
C PHE A 518 31.54 1.68 6.90
N ARG A 519 32.76 1.38 7.39
CA ARG A 519 33.70 0.45 6.73
C ARG A 519 33.13 -0.96 6.57
N THR A 520 32.39 -1.45 7.56
CA THR A 520 31.70 -2.75 7.46
C THR A 520 30.63 -2.73 6.36
N ALA A 521 29.83 -1.67 6.28
CA ALA A 521 28.80 -1.52 5.25
C ALA A 521 29.43 -1.42 3.84
N GLU A 522 30.45 -0.58 3.68
CA GLU A 522 31.21 -0.45 2.42
C GLU A 522 31.79 -1.79 1.97
N LYS A 523 32.45 -2.52 2.86
CA LYS A 523 33.00 -3.85 2.55
C LYS A 523 31.91 -4.83 2.11
N ALA A 524 30.74 -4.82 2.77
CA ALA A 524 29.63 -5.69 2.42
C ALA A 524 29.05 -5.37 1.04
N VAL A 525 28.89 -4.08 0.72
CA VAL A 525 28.42 -3.61 -0.61
C VAL A 525 29.41 -4.00 -1.70
N ASN A 526 30.71 -3.74 -1.50
CA ASN A 526 31.74 -4.08 -2.47
C ASN A 526 31.81 -5.59 -2.70
N THR A 527 31.78 -6.39 -1.62
CA THR A 527 31.75 -7.86 -1.71
C THR A 527 30.53 -8.35 -2.50
N TRP A 528 29.37 -7.73 -2.31
CA TRP A 528 28.18 -8.06 -3.08
C TRP A 528 28.35 -7.69 -4.56
N CYS A 529 28.78 -6.46 -4.87
CA CYS A 529 29.04 -6.03 -6.26
C CYS A 529 30.01 -6.97 -6.99
N ASP A 530 31.10 -7.38 -6.31
CA ASP A 530 32.08 -8.34 -6.83
C ASP A 530 31.46 -9.71 -7.12
N GLN A 531 30.58 -10.19 -6.23
CA GLN A 531 29.89 -11.47 -6.39
C GLN A 531 28.87 -11.46 -7.54
N VAL A 532 28.17 -10.35 -7.74
CA VAL A 532 27.15 -10.24 -8.79
C VAL A 532 27.70 -9.72 -10.12
N LYS A 533 29.02 -9.44 -10.21
CA LYS A 533 29.71 -8.86 -11.39
C LYS A 533 29.02 -7.61 -11.94
N ILE A 534 28.47 -6.79 -11.06
CA ILE A 534 27.93 -5.49 -11.45
C ILE A 534 29.13 -4.59 -11.71
N ALA A 535 29.32 -4.15 -12.96
CA ALA A 535 30.33 -3.15 -13.27
C ALA A 535 30.01 -1.86 -12.49
N ALA A 536 31.00 -1.35 -11.76
CA ALA A 536 30.89 -0.18 -10.90
C ALA A 536 30.50 1.09 -11.67
#